data_AF-A0A2E6K8B3-F1
#
_entry.id   AF-A0A2E6K8B3-F1
#
_cell.length_a   1.000
_cell.length_b   1.000
_cell.length_c   1.000
_cell.angle_alpha   90.00
_cell.angle_beta   90.00
_cell.angle_gamma   90.00
#
_symmetry.space_group_name_H-M   'P 1'
#
loop_
_entity.id
_entity.type
_entity.pdbx_description
1 polymer ?
#
loop_
_entity_poly.entity_id
_entity_poly.type
_entity_poly.pdbx_seq_one_letter_code
_entity_poly.pdbx_strand_id
1 'polypeptide(L)'
;MANRLALILGVSILATACSSQDTDAPETADVEAVDTTAANTAPDTTDMQDVAAPAGEADATAANDASTPAPVTGKRIVDCKIVSGGEDVLDAPCQFSPQSNGGFTLMSQSGDGAIYGRIQSVSVAKIDSKTAEVSGLTADGINSRWGQATRSAQDPACWSGSDFSVCAY
;
A
#
# COMPACT_ATOMS: atom_id res chain seq x y z
N MET A 1 34.24 -27.51 -34.65
CA MET A 1 33.33 -27.97 -35.73
C MET A 1 32.19 -26.98 -35.78
N ALA A 2 32.05 -26.28 -36.92
CA ALA A 2 31.05 -25.26 -37.14
C ALA A 2 29.68 -25.91 -37.38
N ASN A 3 28.62 -25.39 -36.75
CA ASN A 3 27.27 -25.59 -37.25
C ASN A 3 26.68 -24.22 -37.58
N ARG A 4 26.39 -24.04 -38.87
CA ARG A 4 25.87 -22.81 -39.46
C ARG A 4 24.35 -22.92 -39.60
N LEU A 5 23.73 -21.74 -39.62
CA LEU A 5 22.61 -21.32 -40.49
C LEU A 5 21.18 -21.76 -40.15
N ALA A 6 20.34 -20.76 -39.84
CA ALA A 6 19.20 -20.26 -40.64
C ALA A 6 18.26 -19.49 -39.69
N LEU A 7 18.25 -18.15 -39.67
CA LEU A 7 17.52 -17.25 -40.58
C LEU A 7 16.03 -17.62 -40.73
N ILE A 8 15.17 -17.03 -39.91
CA ILE A 8 13.76 -16.80 -40.28
C ILE A 8 13.45 -15.31 -40.08
N LEU A 9 13.30 -14.66 -41.23
CA LEU A 9 12.65 -13.37 -41.42
C LEU A 9 11.17 -13.50 -41.03
N GLY A 10 10.69 -12.56 -40.23
CA GLY A 10 9.28 -12.47 -39.85
C GLY A 10 8.92 -11.05 -39.42
N VAL A 11 9.10 -10.09 -40.33
CA VAL A 11 8.52 -8.74 -40.20
C VAL A 11 7.03 -8.84 -40.54
N SER A 12 6.17 -8.45 -39.61
CA SER A 12 4.79 -8.07 -39.94
C SER A 12 4.42 -6.84 -39.11
N ILE A 13 4.47 -5.72 -39.81
CA ILE A 13 4.05 -4.39 -39.39
C ILE A 13 2.52 -4.35 -39.53
N LEU A 14 1.78 -4.19 -38.43
CA LEU A 14 0.43 -3.64 -38.48
C LEU A 14 0.47 -2.24 -37.86
N ALA A 15 0.59 -1.26 -38.73
CA ALA A 15 0.29 0.14 -38.44
C ALA A 15 -1.22 0.32 -38.56
N THR A 16 -1.91 0.55 -37.44
CA THR A 16 -3.28 1.08 -37.45
C THR A 16 -3.17 2.59 -37.24
N ALA A 17 -3.48 3.33 -38.30
CA ALA A 17 -3.50 4.78 -38.33
C ALA A 17 -4.76 5.35 -37.66
N CYS A 18 -4.56 6.47 -36.95
CA CYS A 18 -5.41 7.65 -36.76
C CYS A 18 -6.93 7.50 -36.61
N SER A 19 -7.43 8.00 -35.49
CA SER A 19 -8.57 8.91 -35.50
C SER A 19 -8.37 9.98 -34.42
N SER A 20 -7.94 11.16 -34.89
CA SER A 20 -8.08 12.42 -34.19
C SER A 20 -9.52 12.90 -34.32
N GLN A 21 -10.14 13.33 -33.21
CA GLN A 21 -11.19 14.34 -33.27
C GLN A 21 -10.92 15.36 -32.17
N ASP A 22 -10.45 16.52 -32.63
CA ASP A 22 -10.46 17.80 -31.95
C ASP A 22 -11.89 18.23 -31.61
N THR A 23 -12.08 18.84 -30.45
CA THR A 23 -13.12 19.86 -30.25
C THR A 23 -12.61 20.88 -29.22
N ASP A 24 -12.27 22.06 -29.73
CA ASP A 24 -12.29 23.39 -29.09
C ASP A 24 -13.46 23.53 -28.08
N ALA A 25 -13.50 24.36 -27.03
CA ALA A 25 -12.82 25.57 -26.59
C ALA A 25 -13.34 25.87 -25.15
N PRO A 26 -12.84 26.90 -24.44
CA PRO A 26 -13.10 27.11 -23.01
C PRO A 26 -14.37 27.92 -22.75
N GLU A 27 -15.05 27.65 -21.63
CA GLU A 27 -16.05 28.55 -21.06
C GLU A 27 -15.66 28.92 -19.62
N THR A 28 -15.56 30.23 -19.41
CA THR A 28 -15.30 30.96 -18.18
C THR A 28 -16.53 31.10 -17.31
N ALA A 29 -16.30 31.14 -15.99
CA ALA A 29 -17.17 31.63 -14.91
C ALA A 29 -18.45 30.79 -14.70
N ASP A 30 -18.81 30.38 -13.48
CA ASP A 30 -19.18 31.29 -12.41
C ASP A 30 -18.72 30.86 -11.01
N VAL A 31 -18.45 31.89 -10.21
CA VAL A 31 -18.09 31.85 -8.81
C VAL A 31 -19.38 31.94 -8.01
N GLU A 32 -19.82 30.86 -7.36
CA GLU A 32 -20.79 30.97 -6.26
C GLU A 32 -20.10 30.66 -4.93
N ALA A 33 -19.95 31.73 -4.16
CA ALA A 33 -19.51 31.71 -2.78
C ALA A 33 -20.56 31.03 -1.90
N VAL A 34 -20.25 29.86 -1.36
CA VAL A 34 -21.01 29.30 -0.24
C VAL A 34 -20.39 29.82 1.06
N ASP A 35 -21.00 30.91 1.54
CA ASP A 35 -20.91 31.38 2.92
C ASP A 35 -21.35 30.24 3.86
N THR A 36 -20.39 29.62 4.54
CA THR A 36 -20.68 28.77 5.70
C THR A 36 -20.09 29.47 6.93
N THR A 37 -20.94 30.32 7.50
CA THR A 37 -20.73 30.97 8.79
C THR A 37 -20.38 29.93 9.86
N ALA A 38 -19.21 30.13 10.46
CA ALA A 38 -18.76 29.43 11.64
C ALA A 38 -19.66 29.79 12.84
N ALA A 39 -20.34 28.80 13.41
CA ALA A 39 -20.89 28.86 14.75
C ALA A 39 -20.07 27.93 15.65
N ASN A 40 -19.03 28.50 16.26
CA ASN A 40 -18.40 27.93 17.44
C ASN A 40 -19.41 28.01 18.59
N THR A 41 -19.92 26.87 19.03
CA THR A 41 -20.56 26.75 20.33
C THR A 41 -19.99 25.51 21.00
N ALA A 42 -19.14 25.76 21.98
CA ALA A 42 -18.67 24.75 22.92
C ALA A 42 -19.85 24.28 23.81
N PRO A 43 -19.97 22.98 24.09
CA PRO A 43 -20.47 22.49 25.36
C PRO A 43 -19.25 22.08 26.21
N ASP A 44 -18.95 22.86 27.23
CA ASP A 44 -19.46 22.68 28.59
C ASP A 44 -18.93 21.39 29.24
N THR A 45 -17.86 21.59 30.01
CA THR A 45 -17.31 20.67 30.99
C THR A 45 -18.22 20.63 32.21
N THR A 46 -18.84 19.49 32.52
CA THR A 46 -19.18 19.09 33.90
C THR A 46 -19.41 17.58 33.96
N ASP A 47 -18.70 16.96 34.90
CA ASP A 47 -18.93 15.70 35.64
C ASP A 47 -20.15 14.83 35.31
N MET A 48 -19.94 13.51 35.25
CA MET A 48 -20.44 12.57 36.28
C MET A 48 -20.02 11.10 36.05
N GLN A 49 -19.29 10.58 37.04
CA GLN A 49 -19.52 9.32 37.79
C GLN A 49 -19.46 7.94 37.10
N ASP A 50 -18.38 7.23 37.47
CA ASP A 50 -18.42 5.99 38.26
C ASP A 50 -19.68 5.11 38.16
N VAL A 51 -19.56 4.02 37.40
CA VAL A 51 -20.29 2.77 37.68
C VAL A 51 -19.35 1.59 37.49
N ALA A 52 -19.04 0.96 38.62
CA ALA A 52 -18.32 -0.29 38.77
C ALA A 52 -18.85 -1.38 37.81
N ALA A 53 -17.94 -1.99 37.06
CA ALA A 53 -18.21 -3.21 36.30
C ALA A 53 -17.98 -4.43 37.20
N PRO A 54 -18.92 -5.39 37.26
CA PRO A 54 -18.80 -6.56 38.12
C PRO A 54 -17.75 -7.55 37.57
N ALA A 55 -17.01 -8.12 38.52
CA ALA A 55 -16.20 -9.31 38.32
C ALA A 55 -17.10 -10.47 37.86
N GLY A 56 -16.75 -11.04 36.71
CA GLY A 56 -17.31 -12.28 36.19
C GLY A 56 -16.17 -13.16 35.72
N GLU A 57 -15.66 -13.98 36.64
CA GLU A 57 -14.82 -15.11 36.33
C GLU A 57 -15.65 -16.15 35.56
N ALA A 58 -15.20 -16.53 34.36
CA ALA A 58 -15.58 -17.77 33.73
C ALA A 58 -14.34 -18.36 33.04
N ASP A 59 -13.91 -19.44 33.69
CA ASP A 59 -13.01 -20.51 33.27
C ASP A 59 -13.00 -20.77 31.75
N ALA A 60 -11.79 -20.75 31.18
CA ALA A 60 -11.50 -21.37 29.89
C ALA A 60 -10.12 -22.03 29.97
N THR A 61 -10.12 -23.28 30.42
CA THR A 61 -9.09 -24.26 30.09
C THR A 61 -9.14 -24.50 28.58
N ALA A 62 -8.30 -23.80 27.83
CA ALA A 62 -8.01 -24.08 26.43
C ALA A 62 -6.51 -24.23 26.24
N ALA A 63 -6.15 -25.39 25.70
CA ALA A 63 -4.81 -25.87 25.45
C ALA A 63 -3.92 -24.83 24.76
N ASN A 64 -2.69 -24.71 25.28
CA ASN A 64 -1.58 -23.99 24.68
C ASN A 64 -1.25 -24.61 23.31
N ASP A 65 -1.76 -24.02 22.23
CA ASP A 65 -1.13 -24.08 20.90
C ASP A 65 -0.80 -22.64 20.49
N ALA A 66 0.07 -22.02 21.27
CA ALA A 66 0.51 -20.64 21.09
C ALA A 66 1.86 -20.62 20.38
N SER A 67 1.86 -20.94 19.08
CA SER A 67 2.92 -20.49 18.19
C SER A 67 2.48 -19.21 17.48
N THR A 68 2.07 -18.19 18.24
CA THR A 68 2.05 -16.82 17.74
C THR A 68 3.47 -16.29 17.92
N PRO A 69 4.26 -16.08 16.84
CA PRO A 69 5.57 -15.47 16.97
C PRO A 69 5.44 -14.12 17.65
N ALA A 70 6.37 -13.80 18.55
CA ALA A 70 6.45 -12.49 19.14
C ALA A 70 6.49 -11.42 18.01
N PRO A 71 5.84 -10.26 18.20
CA PRO A 71 5.86 -9.20 17.19
C PRO A 71 7.30 -8.80 16.91
N VAL A 72 7.68 -8.81 15.63
CA VAL A 72 9.01 -8.38 15.20
C VAL A 72 9.07 -6.87 15.41
N THR A 73 10.01 -6.39 16.22
CA THR A 73 10.15 -4.95 16.54
C THR A 73 11.38 -4.37 15.85
N GLY A 74 11.29 -3.10 15.47
CA GLY A 74 12.43 -2.33 14.94
C GLY A 74 12.61 -2.42 13.42
N LYS A 75 13.29 -1.41 12.88
CA LYS A 75 13.62 -1.32 11.46
C LYS A 75 14.74 -2.31 11.11
N ARG A 76 14.68 -2.90 9.92
CA ARG A 76 15.72 -3.82 9.40
C ARG A 76 15.76 -3.78 7.88
N ILE A 77 16.87 -4.21 7.28
CA ILE A 77 16.98 -4.38 5.83
C ILE A 77 16.49 -5.77 5.45
N VAL A 78 15.65 -5.84 4.42
CA VAL A 78 15.12 -7.07 3.84
C VAL A 78 15.17 -7.00 2.33
N ASP A 79 15.00 -8.12 1.64
CA ASP A 79 14.78 -8.10 0.20
C ASP A 79 13.32 -7.73 -0.11
N CYS A 80 13.13 -6.81 -1.05
CA CYS A 80 11.82 -6.28 -1.38
C CYS A 80 11.55 -6.41 -2.87
N LYS A 81 10.33 -6.84 -3.20
CA LYS A 81 9.83 -6.86 -4.57
C LYS A 81 8.54 -6.07 -4.68
N ILE A 82 8.48 -5.13 -5.62
CA ILE A 82 7.25 -4.39 -5.95
C ILE A 82 6.98 -4.53 -7.44
N VAL A 83 5.77 -4.98 -7.75
CA VAL A 83 5.23 -5.00 -9.11
C VAL A 83 4.14 -3.94 -9.19
N SER A 84 4.12 -3.15 -10.25
CA SER A 84 3.07 -2.15 -10.52
C SER A 84 2.77 -2.13 -12.00
N GLY A 85 1.49 -2.21 -12.38
CA GLY A 85 1.09 -2.25 -13.79
C GLY A 85 1.63 -3.47 -14.56
N GLY A 86 2.03 -4.54 -13.85
CA GLY A 86 2.67 -5.71 -14.43
C GLY A 86 4.20 -5.58 -14.63
N GLU A 87 4.82 -4.49 -14.21
CA GLU A 87 6.26 -4.27 -14.29
C GLU A 87 6.93 -4.42 -12.92
N ASP A 88 8.09 -5.10 -12.88
CA ASP A 88 8.95 -5.15 -11.70
C ASP A 88 9.61 -3.77 -11.50
N VAL A 89 9.00 -2.93 -10.66
CA VAL A 89 9.48 -1.56 -10.38
C VAL A 89 10.48 -1.50 -9.22
N LEU A 90 10.55 -2.58 -8.42
CA LEU A 90 11.57 -2.79 -7.39
C LEU A 90 11.86 -4.28 -7.27
N ASP A 91 13.15 -4.63 -7.28
CA ASP A 91 13.68 -5.93 -6.88
C ASP A 91 15.07 -5.71 -6.26
N ALA A 92 15.09 -5.28 -5.00
CA ALA A 92 16.28 -4.81 -4.30
C ALA A 92 16.11 -4.79 -2.77
N PRO A 93 17.21 -4.70 -2.00
CA PRO A 93 17.11 -4.50 -0.56
C PRO A 93 16.39 -3.20 -0.19
N CYS A 94 15.55 -3.24 0.84
CA CYS A 94 14.82 -2.08 1.32
C CYS A 94 14.67 -2.09 2.85
N GLN A 95 14.40 -0.92 3.43
CA GLN A 95 14.19 -0.83 4.88
C GLN A 95 12.75 -1.19 5.23
N PHE A 96 12.58 -2.28 5.96
CA PHE A 96 11.32 -2.74 6.53
C PHE A 96 11.11 -2.18 7.94
N SER A 97 9.94 -1.61 8.19
CA SER A 97 9.52 -1.12 9.50
C SER A 97 8.19 -1.78 9.90
N PRO A 98 8.18 -2.71 10.86
CA PRO A 98 6.95 -3.34 11.33
C PRO A 98 6.03 -2.35 12.04
N GLN A 99 4.72 -2.60 11.97
CA GLN A 99 3.68 -1.91 12.73
C GLN A 99 3.05 -2.87 13.74
N SER A 100 2.44 -2.33 14.80
CA SER A 100 1.91 -3.12 15.94
C SER A 100 0.77 -4.06 15.55
N ASN A 101 -0.03 -3.74 14.53
CA ASN A 101 -1.09 -4.60 13.98
C ASN A 101 -0.56 -5.68 13.00
N GLY A 102 0.75 -5.79 12.85
CA GLY A 102 1.42 -6.67 11.89
C GLY A 102 1.44 -6.15 10.46
N GLY A 103 0.97 -4.93 10.21
CA GLY A 103 1.29 -4.19 8.99
C GLY A 103 2.75 -3.77 8.95
N PHE A 104 3.16 -3.08 7.89
CA PHE A 104 4.53 -2.60 7.76
C PHE A 104 4.65 -1.42 6.80
N THR A 105 5.80 -0.75 6.87
CA THR A 105 6.23 0.26 5.90
C THR A 105 7.55 -0.16 5.28
N LEU A 106 7.65 -0.05 3.96
CA LEU A 106 8.87 -0.18 3.19
C LEU A 106 9.39 1.21 2.81
N MET A 107 10.70 1.38 2.87
CA MET A 107 11.41 2.59 2.43
C MET A 107 12.66 2.16 1.64
N SER A 108 13.33 3.10 0.99
CA SER A 108 14.67 2.85 0.45
C SER A 108 15.60 2.22 1.52
N GLN A 109 16.65 1.53 1.08
CA GLN A 109 17.59 0.86 1.98
C GLN A 109 18.21 1.83 3.00
N SER A 110 18.49 3.07 2.62
CA SER A 110 19.05 4.09 3.52
C SER A 110 18.01 4.71 4.46
N GLY A 111 16.71 4.52 4.18
CA GLY A 111 15.61 5.11 4.93
C GLY A 111 15.29 6.55 4.51
N ASP A 112 16.00 7.08 3.53
CA ASP A 112 15.80 8.39 2.91
C ASP A 112 15.78 8.29 1.37
N GLY A 113 15.10 9.21 0.71
CA GLY A 113 14.92 9.16 -0.74
C GLY A 113 13.85 8.17 -1.21
N ALA A 114 13.79 7.98 -2.53
CA ALA A 114 12.73 7.21 -3.17
C ALA A 114 13.00 5.71 -3.04
N ILE A 115 11.97 4.94 -2.70
CA ILE A 115 12.00 3.49 -2.83
C ILE A 115 11.91 3.09 -4.31
N TYR A 116 11.05 3.76 -5.08
CA TYR A 116 11.04 3.72 -6.54
C TYR A 116 10.28 4.94 -7.10
N GLY A 117 10.62 5.40 -8.30
CA GLY A 117 9.98 6.56 -8.93
C GLY A 117 10.01 7.80 -8.01
N ARG A 118 8.83 8.34 -7.68
CA ARG A 118 8.65 9.44 -6.70
C ARG A 118 8.12 8.99 -5.34
N ILE A 119 7.93 7.68 -5.14
CA ILE A 119 7.42 7.11 -3.91
C ILE A 119 8.58 6.97 -2.92
N GLN A 120 8.46 7.55 -1.74
CA GLN A 120 9.44 7.47 -0.65
C GLN A 120 9.19 6.25 0.24
N SER A 121 7.92 5.93 0.45
CA SER A 121 7.52 4.81 1.27
C SER A 121 6.25 4.14 0.74
N VAL A 122 6.15 2.85 1.01
CA VAL A 122 4.96 2.02 0.76
C VAL A 122 4.49 1.45 2.08
N SER A 123 3.25 1.68 2.45
CA SER A 123 2.64 1.17 3.67
C SER A 123 1.60 0.11 3.35
N VAL A 124 1.73 -1.03 4.03
CA VAL A 124 0.75 -2.12 4.05
C VAL A 124 0.06 -2.11 5.41
N ALA A 125 -1.13 -1.53 5.44
CA ALA A 125 -1.95 -1.42 6.65
C ALA A 125 -2.91 -2.60 6.73
N LYS A 126 -2.60 -3.60 7.58
CA LYS A 126 -3.46 -4.77 7.75
C LYS A 126 -4.83 -4.39 8.30
N ILE A 127 -5.86 -4.91 7.63
CA ILE A 127 -7.26 -4.87 8.07
C ILE A 127 -7.54 -6.15 8.88
N ASP A 128 -7.13 -7.31 8.36
CA ASP A 128 -7.21 -8.60 9.05
C ASP A 128 -6.01 -9.51 8.69
N SER A 129 -6.11 -10.83 8.93
CA SER A 129 -5.04 -11.78 8.67
C SER A 129 -4.75 -12.03 7.18
N LYS A 130 -5.72 -11.72 6.31
CA LYS A 130 -5.70 -11.97 4.87
C LYS A 130 -5.84 -10.70 4.03
N THR A 131 -6.34 -9.60 4.59
CA THR A 131 -6.57 -8.35 3.86
C THR A 131 -5.83 -7.16 4.46
N ALA A 132 -5.41 -6.24 3.59
CA ALA A 132 -4.72 -4.99 3.94
C ALA A 132 -5.07 -3.88 2.95
N GLU A 133 -4.90 -2.63 3.36
CA GLU A 133 -4.88 -1.48 2.45
C GLU A 133 -3.43 -1.09 2.15
N VAL A 134 -3.12 -0.83 0.87
CA VAL A 134 -1.77 -0.44 0.43
C VAL A 134 -1.78 0.99 -0.10
N SER A 135 -0.81 1.76 0.36
CA SER A 135 -0.61 3.16 -0.07
C SER A 135 0.86 3.50 -0.22
N GLY A 136 1.15 4.42 -1.12
CA GLY A 136 2.45 5.06 -1.27
C GLY A 136 2.43 6.50 -0.79
N LEU A 137 3.55 6.98 -0.26
CA LEU A 137 3.75 8.40 0.06
C LEU A 137 4.87 8.98 -0.81
N THR A 138 4.60 10.09 -1.51
CA THR A 138 5.62 10.77 -2.31
C THR A 138 6.49 11.70 -1.46
N ALA A 139 7.58 12.20 -2.05
CA ALA A 139 8.44 13.21 -1.41
C ALA A 139 7.70 14.51 -1.07
N ASP A 140 6.66 14.84 -1.87
CA ASP A 140 5.81 16.01 -1.66
C ASP A 140 4.71 15.77 -0.60
N GLY A 141 4.72 14.60 0.06
CA GLY A 141 3.70 14.21 1.04
C GLY A 141 2.35 13.81 0.43
N ILE A 142 2.30 13.58 -0.89
CA ILE A 142 1.07 13.15 -1.57
C ILE A 142 0.85 11.68 -1.28
N ASN A 143 -0.30 11.36 -0.66
CA ASN A 143 -0.72 9.99 -0.43
C ASN A 143 -1.36 9.41 -1.70
N SER A 144 -0.75 8.37 -2.25
CA SER A 144 -1.30 7.58 -3.35
C SER A 144 -1.93 6.32 -2.77
N ARG A 145 -3.26 6.23 -2.81
CA ARG A 145 -3.99 5.02 -2.42
C ARG A 145 -3.96 4.04 -3.58
N TRP A 146 -3.27 2.92 -3.41
CA TRP A 146 -3.23 1.87 -4.43
C TRP A 146 -4.44 0.94 -4.29
N GLY A 147 -4.86 0.71 -3.04
CA GLY A 147 -6.11 0.01 -2.71
C GLY A 147 -5.89 -1.24 -1.89
N GLN A 148 -6.93 -2.08 -1.86
CA GLN A 148 -6.95 -3.30 -1.06
C GLN A 148 -6.04 -4.37 -1.69
N ALA A 149 -5.32 -5.09 -0.83
CA ALA A 149 -4.50 -6.23 -1.19
C ALA A 149 -4.85 -7.45 -0.35
N THR A 150 -4.71 -8.63 -0.96
CA THR A 150 -4.85 -9.92 -0.30
C THR A 150 -3.48 -10.54 -0.06
N ARG A 151 -3.27 -11.09 1.12
CA ARG A 151 -2.05 -11.83 1.45
C ARG A 151 -2.00 -13.12 0.62
N SER A 152 -0.87 -13.35 -0.07
CA SER A 152 -0.69 -14.57 -0.86
C SER A 152 -0.62 -15.80 0.05
N ALA A 153 -1.26 -16.89 -0.39
CA ALA A 153 -1.22 -18.17 0.30
C ALA A 153 0.05 -18.97 -0.04
N GLN A 154 0.59 -18.75 -1.23
CA GLN A 154 1.80 -19.39 -1.74
C GLN A 154 3.06 -18.71 -1.22
N ASP A 155 3.01 -17.38 -1.05
CA ASP A 155 4.11 -16.57 -0.55
C ASP A 155 3.61 -15.57 0.49
N PRO A 156 3.62 -15.92 1.80
CA PRO A 156 3.08 -15.07 2.85
C PRO A 156 3.85 -13.76 3.07
N ALA A 157 4.99 -13.54 2.40
CA ALA A 157 5.70 -12.27 2.37
C ALA A 157 5.02 -11.25 1.43
N CYS A 158 4.18 -11.72 0.51
CA CYS A 158 3.57 -10.92 -0.54
C CYS A 158 2.11 -10.56 -0.27
N TRP A 159 1.76 -9.34 -0.66
CA TRP A 159 0.41 -8.79 -0.71
C TRP A 159 0.09 -8.42 -2.17
N SER A 160 -1.02 -8.92 -2.70
CA SER A 160 -1.43 -8.74 -4.10
C SER A 160 -2.71 -7.89 -4.19
N GLY A 161 -2.64 -6.78 -4.92
CA GLY A 161 -3.78 -5.96 -5.31
C GLY A 161 -4.27 -6.29 -6.72
N SER A 162 -5.11 -5.42 -7.30
CA SER A 162 -5.64 -5.59 -8.66
C SER A 162 -4.58 -5.53 -9.75
N ASP A 163 -3.60 -4.65 -9.58
CA ASP A 163 -2.60 -4.25 -10.58
C ASP A 163 -1.21 -4.03 -9.97
N PHE A 164 -1.02 -4.44 -8.71
CA PHE A 164 0.25 -4.33 -8.00
C PHE A 164 0.49 -5.54 -7.09
N SER A 165 1.74 -5.75 -6.70
CA SER A 165 2.10 -6.63 -5.58
C SER A 165 3.26 -6.06 -4.79
N VAL A 166 3.26 -6.28 -3.47
CA VAL A 166 4.32 -5.84 -2.54
C VAL A 166 4.78 -7.02 -1.71
N CYS A 167 6.07 -7.35 -1.78
CA CYS A 167 6.69 -8.44 -1.04
C CYS A 167 7.85 -7.92 -0.17
N ALA A 168 7.99 -8.49 1.02
CA ALA A 168 9.09 -8.21 1.95
C ALA A 168 9.57 -9.50 2.63
N TYR A 169 10.77 -9.95 2.28
CA TYR A 169 11.30 -11.28 2.58
C TYR A 169 12.09 -11.39 3.90
#